data_AF-A0A1D2RTN9-F1
#
_entry.id   AF-A0A1D2RTN9-F1
#
_cell.length_a   1.000
_cell.length_b   1.000
_cell.length_c   1.000
_cell.angle_alpha   90.00
_cell.angle_beta   90.00
_cell.angle_gamma   90.00
#
_symmetry.space_group_name_H-M   'P 1'
#
loop_
_entity.id
_entity.type
_entity.pdbx_description
1 polymer ?
#
loop_
_entity_poly.entity_id
_entity_poly.type
_entity_poly.pdbx_seq_one_letter_code
_entity_poly.pdbx_strand_id
1 'polypeptide(L)'
;MPPRRLPGLLLCLCMVPFSALGEALPQSDPDATTQLAAVEVQGERPGPGLWRVEKGDHVLWILGTLSPLPAKVEWRSTELEARLAEAEAVIDRPGVQVTSGAGKWRTAMALPSLLGARKNPDGATLQNVVSPELYARWASLKAIYLGRNRSVERWRPVFAAEKLQSEAADSVGLKFGSPASALVHKIAEQRELPVIKPNVAIVINDLKVTIREFKANALGDTDCFERTLRRFESDLDLLRARANAWAEGDVPLLRELHEADPESACLDAVLGASALQKRGLDDLPEKKRQAWLAAVDKVLDEHRISVGLLPISELLKPDGYLSDLANRGYVVTAPDEDESEDESDVELAPTLDQSASTPAGFE
;
A
#
# COMPACT_ATOMS: atom_id res chain seq x y z
N MET A 1 5.64 -38.89 56.45
CA MET A 1 6.81 -38.43 57.23
C MET A 1 7.11 -36.97 56.85
N PRO A 2 6.86 -36.04 57.79
CA PRO A 2 7.25 -34.63 57.76
C PRO A 2 8.71 -34.50 58.34
N PRO A 3 9.30 -33.35 58.77
CA PRO A 3 8.71 -32.02 59.04
C PRO A 3 9.59 -30.79 58.63
N ARG A 4 9.03 -29.61 58.32
CA ARG A 4 8.68 -28.50 59.27
C ARG A 4 9.66 -28.36 60.44
N ARG A 5 10.39 -27.23 60.58
CA ARG A 5 10.66 -26.52 61.86
C ARG A 5 11.16 -25.08 61.64
N LEU A 6 10.31 -24.10 61.97
CA LEU A 6 10.69 -22.95 62.82
C LEU A 6 10.65 -23.45 64.28
N PRO A 7 11.47 -22.94 65.22
CA PRO A 7 11.32 -21.61 65.86
C PRO A 7 12.71 -20.94 66.09
N GLY A 8 12.91 -19.68 66.46
CA GLY A 8 12.26 -18.83 67.45
C GLY A 8 13.36 -18.22 68.33
N LEU A 9 13.45 -16.88 68.30
CA LEU A 9 13.80 -15.96 69.38
C LEU A 9 15.03 -16.25 70.28
N LEU A 10 16.07 -15.42 70.20
CA LEU A 10 16.80 -15.02 71.40
C LEU A 10 17.12 -13.53 71.40
N LEU A 11 16.63 -12.90 72.46
CA LEU A 11 16.74 -11.52 72.89
C LEU A 11 18.13 -11.28 73.51
N CYS A 12 18.85 -10.23 73.11
CA CYS A 12 19.85 -9.61 73.99
C CYS A 12 19.91 -8.09 73.77
N LEU A 13 19.55 -7.43 74.86
CA LEU A 13 19.45 -6.02 75.17
C LEU A 13 20.85 -5.40 75.34
N CYS A 14 21.13 -4.21 74.80
CA CYS A 14 22.12 -3.28 75.37
C CYS A 14 21.90 -1.83 74.90
N MET A 15 21.42 -1.02 75.85
CA MET A 15 21.61 0.41 76.10
C MET A 15 22.18 1.35 75.01
N VAL A 16 21.41 2.43 74.82
CA VAL A 16 21.69 3.66 74.08
C VAL A 16 22.69 4.55 74.83
N PRO A 17 23.58 5.28 74.12
CA PRO A 17 23.87 6.65 74.48
C PRO A 17 23.40 7.63 73.39
N PHE A 18 22.71 8.61 73.91
CA PHE A 18 22.22 9.85 73.33
C PHE A 18 23.29 10.54 72.48
N SER A 19 22.97 10.88 71.22
CA SER A 19 23.68 11.90 70.46
C SER A 19 22.70 12.62 69.55
N ALA A 20 22.74 13.94 69.66
CA ALA A 20 21.78 14.88 69.12
C ALA A 20 21.68 14.82 67.59
N LEU A 21 20.46 14.87 67.07
CA LEU A 21 20.18 15.22 65.68
C LEU A 21 20.63 16.68 65.45
N GLY A 22 21.77 16.85 64.78
CA GLY A 22 22.02 18.01 63.96
C GLY A 22 21.63 17.64 62.53
N GLU A 23 20.42 18.00 62.12
CA GLU A 23 19.97 17.86 60.73
C GLU A 23 20.80 18.84 59.88
N ALA A 24 21.90 18.35 59.30
CA ALA A 24 22.59 19.05 58.24
C ALA A 24 21.70 18.96 56.99
N LEU A 25 21.15 20.10 56.58
CA LEU A 25 20.43 20.22 55.32
C LEU A 25 21.32 19.70 54.18
N PRO A 26 20.87 18.74 53.36
CA PRO A 26 21.60 18.38 52.15
C PRO A 26 21.62 19.61 51.23
N GLN A 27 22.84 20.05 50.91
CA GLN A 27 23.10 21.08 49.91
C GLN A 27 22.50 20.63 48.57
N SER A 28 21.65 21.48 47.99
CA SER A 28 21.15 21.30 46.64
C SER A 28 22.30 21.46 45.64
N ASP A 29 22.63 20.40 44.91
CA ASP A 29 23.36 20.50 43.65
C ASP A 29 22.50 21.27 42.65
N PRO A 30 23.01 22.35 42.02
CA PRO A 30 22.25 23.10 41.02
C PRO A 30 22.26 22.44 39.64
N ASP A 31 22.84 21.24 39.50
CA ASP A 31 22.94 20.51 38.22
C ASP A 31 22.11 19.21 38.16
N ALA A 32 21.24 18.98 39.15
CA ALA A 32 20.22 17.93 39.09
C ALA A 32 18.93 18.48 38.46
N THR A 33 19.03 19.14 37.31
CA THR A 33 17.86 19.47 36.50
C THR A 33 17.43 18.21 35.78
N THR A 34 16.54 17.48 36.46
CA THR A 34 15.52 16.58 35.93
C THR A 34 15.75 16.20 34.46
N GLN A 35 16.50 15.11 34.23
CA GLN A 35 16.28 14.32 33.02
C GLN A 35 14.86 13.79 33.12
N LEU A 36 13.91 14.60 32.67
CA LEU A 36 12.61 14.13 32.22
C LEU A 36 12.97 13.07 31.19
N ALA A 37 12.75 11.81 31.55
CA ALA A 37 12.74 10.75 30.56
C ALA A 37 11.79 11.25 29.47
N ALA A 38 12.35 11.56 28.30
CA ALA A 38 11.56 11.76 27.12
C ALA A 38 10.74 10.48 26.99
N VAL A 39 9.46 10.57 27.36
CA VAL A 39 8.49 9.59 26.94
C VAL A 39 8.38 9.87 25.47
N GLU A 40 9.28 9.26 24.71
CA GLU A 40 9.12 9.04 23.29
C GLU A 40 7.86 8.17 23.19
N VAL A 41 6.71 8.83 23.17
CA VAL A 41 5.52 8.23 22.61
C VAL A 41 5.90 8.06 21.16
N GLN A 42 6.49 6.91 20.82
CA GLN A 42 6.48 6.44 19.46
C GLN A 42 5.00 6.39 19.12
N GLY A 43 4.50 7.44 18.45
CA GLY A 43 3.23 7.43 17.75
C GLY A 43 3.15 6.08 17.09
N GLU A 44 2.14 5.32 17.48
CA GLU A 44 2.09 3.88 17.26
C GLU A 44 1.99 3.67 15.76
N ARG A 45 3.14 3.55 15.06
CA ARG A 45 3.22 3.68 13.60
C ARG A 45 2.09 2.88 12.98
N PRO A 46 1.06 3.56 12.45
CA PRO A 46 -0.17 2.89 12.06
C PRO A 46 0.13 2.05 10.82
N GLY A 47 -0.86 1.31 10.34
CA GLY A 47 -0.70 0.55 9.09
C GLY A 47 -0.46 1.50 7.90
N PRO A 48 -0.70 1.06 6.66
CA PRO A 48 -0.68 1.98 5.53
C PRO A 48 -1.64 3.15 5.81
N GLY A 49 -1.08 4.35 5.91
CA GLY A 49 -1.83 5.55 6.25
C GLY A 49 -2.98 5.81 5.26
N LEU A 50 -4.03 6.47 5.73
CA LEU A 50 -5.19 6.83 4.93
C LEU A 50 -5.09 8.30 4.52
N TRP A 51 -5.14 8.59 3.23
CA TRP A 51 -5.27 9.95 2.75
C TRP A 51 -6.70 10.42 2.96
N ARG A 52 -6.86 11.65 3.43
CA ARG A 52 -8.17 12.24 3.68
C ARG A 52 -8.51 13.22 2.56
N VAL A 53 -9.70 13.08 1.98
CA VAL A 53 -10.21 14.00 0.95
C VAL A 53 -11.57 14.52 1.37
N GLU A 54 -11.71 15.83 1.46
CA GLU A 54 -12.94 16.47 1.94
C GLU A 54 -13.62 17.35 0.90
N LYS A 55 -14.96 17.30 0.95
CA LYS A 55 -15.86 18.18 0.21
C LYS A 55 -16.98 18.64 1.16
N GLY A 56 -16.76 19.75 1.87
CA GLY A 56 -17.67 20.17 2.94
C GLY A 56 -17.72 19.11 4.03
N ASP A 57 -18.92 18.63 4.38
CA ASP A 57 -19.12 17.61 5.42
C ASP A 57 -18.89 16.16 4.93
N HIS A 58 -18.47 15.98 3.67
CA HIS A 58 -18.26 14.67 3.05
C HIS A 58 -16.77 14.32 3.03
N VAL A 59 -16.44 13.10 3.48
CA VAL A 59 -15.06 12.63 3.61
C VAL A 59 -14.88 11.32 2.84
N LEU A 60 -13.84 11.29 1.99
CA LEU A 60 -13.32 10.09 1.36
C LEU A 60 -11.95 9.76 1.98
N TRP A 61 -11.86 8.60 2.63
CA TRP A 61 -10.60 8.03 3.10
C TRP A 61 -10.01 7.14 2.00
N ILE A 62 -8.83 7.48 1.49
CA ILE A 62 -8.17 6.73 0.41
C ILE A 62 -7.03 5.90 1.00
N LEU A 63 -7.12 4.60 0.77
CA LEU A 63 -6.06 3.65 1.11
C LEU A 63 -5.12 3.45 -0.08
N GLY A 64 -3.83 3.72 0.14
CA GLY A 64 -2.76 3.37 -0.78
C GLY A 64 -2.50 1.87 -0.77
N THR A 65 -2.76 1.19 -1.87
CA THR A 65 -2.48 -0.25 -2.06
C THR A 65 -1.08 -0.47 -2.61
N LEU A 66 -0.37 -1.48 -2.12
CA LEU A 66 0.96 -1.87 -2.63
C LEU A 66 0.96 -3.33 -3.07
N SER A 67 1.70 -3.61 -4.14
CA SER A 67 1.98 -4.95 -4.64
C SER A 67 3.31 -4.95 -5.40
N PRO A 68 4.16 -5.98 -5.25
CA PRO A 68 3.99 -7.14 -4.38
C PRO A 68 4.28 -6.82 -2.90
N LEU A 69 3.81 -7.68 -1.99
CA LEU A 69 4.03 -7.59 -0.54
C LEU A 69 4.53 -8.94 0.03
N PRO A 70 5.25 -8.98 1.17
CA PRO A 70 5.56 -10.22 1.86
C PRO A 70 4.30 -11.06 2.08
N ALA A 71 4.41 -12.37 1.84
CA ALA A 71 3.28 -13.29 1.91
C ALA A 71 2.58 -13.32 3.29
N LYS A 72 3.31 -12.90 4.34
CA LYS A 72 2.86 -12.82 5.73
C LYS A 72 3.06 -11.41 6.29
N VAL A 73 2.85 -10.39 5.47
CA VAL A 73 2.89 -9.01 5.96
C VAL A 73 1.81 -8.84 7.05
N GLU A 74 2.26 -8.53 8.26
CA GLU A 74 1.38 -8.05 9.32
C GLU A 74 1.34 -6.52 9.18
N TRP A 75 0.15 -5.98 8.99
CA TRP A 75 -0.08 -4.55 8.89
C TRP A 75 -1.27 -4.21 9.77
N ARG A 76 -1.27 -3.02 10.36
CA ARG A 76 -2.33 -2.61 11.29
C ARG A 76 -3.55 -2.13 10.50
N SER A 77 -4.65 -2.88 10.55
CA SER A 77 -5.89 -2.57 9.85
C SER A 77 -6.91 -1.80 10.69
N THR A 78 -6.65 -1.55 11.98
CA THR A 78 -7.62 -1.01 12.92
C THR A 78 -8.25 0.29 12.46
N GLU A 79 -7.45 1.23 11.95
CA GLU A 79 -7.98 2.49 11.43
C GLU A 79 -8.86 2.27 10.20
N LEU A 80 -8.40 1.49 9.23
CA LEU A 80 -9.17 1.15 8.04
C LEU A 80 -10.49 0.46 8.40
N GLU A 81 -10.48 -0.47 9.35
CA GLU A 81 -11.67 -1.16 9.83
C GLU A 81 -12.65 -0.19 10.51
N ALA A 82 -12.17 0.76 11.30
CA ALA A 82 -12.99 1.80 11.89
C ALA A 82 -13.64 2.70 10.82
N ARG A 83 -12.86 3.17 9.83
CA ARG A 83 -13.41 3.96 8.70
C ARG A 83 -14.40 3.15 7.88
N LEU A 84 -14.10 1.88 7.62
CA LEU A 84 -15.01 0.96 6.94
C LEU A 84 -16.25 0.60 7.76
N ALA A 85 -16.27 0.78 9.08
CA ALA A 85 -17.46 0.59 9.91
C ALA A 85 -18.42 1.80 9.80
N GLU A 86 -17.88 2.98 9.54
CA GLU A 86 -18.64 4.22 9.34
C GLU A 86 -18.99 4.49 7.88
N ALA A 87 -18.23 3.88 6.94
CA ALA A 87 -18.41 4.09 5.52
C ALA A 87 -19.79 3.66 5.02
N GLU A 88 -20.29 4.44 4.07
CA GLU A 88 -21.56 4.25 3.35
C GLU A 88 -21.31 3.69 1.94
N ALA A 89 -20.12 3.86 1.38
CA ALA A 89 -19.72 3.34 0.08
C ALA A 89 -18.21 3.06 -0.01
N VAL A 90 -17.85 2.19 -0.96
CA VAL A 90 -16.45 1.90 -1.30
C VAL A 90 -16.20 2.18 -2.78
N ILE A 91 -15.09 2.87 -3.09
CA ILE A 91 -14.59 3.05 -4.46
C ILE A 91 -13.40 2.11 -4.68
N ASP A 92 -13.53 1.22 -5.66
CA ASP A 92 -12.44 0.32 -6.05
C ASP A 92 -11.38 1.05 -6.90
N ARG A 93 -10.23 0.41 -7.10
CA ARG A 93 -9.15 0.93 -7.95
C ARG A 93 -9.64 1.14 -9.40
N PRO A 94 -9.06 2.12 -10.13
CA PRO A 94 -9.37 2.31 -11.54
C PRO A 94 -9.04 1.05 -12.33
N GLY A 95 -10.03 0.54 -13.06
CA GLY A 95 -9.94 -0.75 -13.71
C GLY A 95 -10.37 -0.70 -15.17
N VAL A 96 -10.27 -1.86 -15.80
CA VAL A 96 -10.75 -2.10 -17.17
C VAL A 96 -11.71 -3.26 -17.15
N GLN A 97 -12.93 -3.03 -17.63
CA GLN A 97 -13.91 -4.07 -17.78
C GLN A 97 -14.03 -4.43 -19.26
N VAL A 98 -13.42 -5.56 -19.64
CA VAL A 98 -13.65 -6.12 -20.97
C VAL A 98 -14.95 -6.90 -20.95
N THR A 99 -15.86 -6.54 -21.85
CA THR A 99 -17.10 -7.26 -22.13
C THR A 99 -17.08 -7.71 -23.58
N SER A 100 -17.70 -8.85 -23.86
CA SER A 100 -17.90 -9.29 -25.23
C SER A 100 -19.35 -8.98 -25.62
N GLY A 101 -19.54 -8.41 -26.81
CA GLY A 101 -20.89 -8.25 -27.39
C GLY A 101 -21.57 -9.58 -27.69
N ALA A 102 -20.81 -10.68 -27.66
CA ALA A 102 -21.33 -12.02 -27.72
C ALA A 102 -21.78 -12.47 -26.31
N GLY A 103 -23.04 -12.88 -26.15
CA GLY A 103 -23.59 -13.31 -24.85
C GLY A 103 -22.72 -14.35 -24.10
N LYS A 104 -22.90 -14.47 -22.78
CA LYS A 104 -22.03 -15.22 -21.83
C LYS A 104 -21.58 -16.60 -22.32
N TRP A 105 -22.46 -17.36 -22.97
CA TRP A 105 -22.15 -18.68 -23.55
C TRP A 105 -21.06 -18.64 -24.63
N ARG A 106 -21.14 -17.68 -25.57
CA ARG A 106 -20.15 -17.52 -26.64
C ARG A 106 -18.81 -17.02 -26.11
N THR A 107 -18.84 -16.20 -25.05
CA THR A 107 -17.64 -15.80 -24.32
C THR A 107 -16.96 -17.03 -23.69
N ALA A 108 -17.73 -17.89 -23.00
CA ALA A 108 -17.20 -19.11 -22.36
C ALA A 108 -16.58 -20.09 -23.38
N MET A 109 -17.22 -20.27 -24.55
CA MET A 109 -16.66 -21.10 -25.64
C MET A 109 -15.34 -20.56 -26.21
N ALA A 110 -15.04 -19.27 -26.06
CA ALA A 110 -13.80 -18.68 -26.55
C ALA A 110 -12.62 -18.85 -25.58
N LEU A 111 -12.86 -19.23 -24.32
CA LEU A 111 -11.84 -19.34 -23.27
C LEU A 111 -10.64 -20.24 -23.61
N PRO A 112 -10.82 -21.44 -24.23
CA PRO A 112 -9.69 -22.27 -24.66
C PRO A 112 -8.82 -21.57 -25.71
N SER A 113 -9.43 -20.77 -26.59
CA SER A 113 -8.71 -20.03 -27.62
C SER A 113 -7.92 -18.85 -27.04
N LEU A 114 -8.40 -18.24 -25.93
CA LEU A 114 -7.70 -17.24 -25.14
C LEU A 114 -6.48 -17.82 -24.42
N LEU A 115 -6.58 -19.05 -23.88
CA LEU A 115 -5.42 -19.76 -23.31
C LEU A 115 -4.31 -20.04 -24.35
N GLY A 116 -4.66 -20.09 -25.63
CA GLY A 116 -3.71 -20.15 -26.73
C GLY A 116 -3.09 -18.80 -27.11
N ALA A 117 -3.74 -17.68 -26.79
CA ALA A 117 -3.27 -16.34 -27.12
C ALA A 117 -2.01 -15.92 -26.35
N ARG A 118 -1.72 -16.58 -25.22
CA ARG A 118 -0.46 -16.39 -24.49
C ARG A 118 0.77 -16.99 -25.19
N LYS A 119 0.57 -17.80 -26.23
CA LYS A 119 1.67 -18.44 -26.97
C LYS A 119 2.10 -17.57 -28.15
N ASN A 120 3.37 -17.69 -28.54
CA ASN A 120 3.85 -17.06 -29.75
C ASN A 120 3.12 -17.62 -31.00
N PRO A 121 2.97 -16.79 -32.04
CA PRO A 121 2.48 -17.24 -33.34
C PRO A 121 3.33 -18.38 -33.90
N ASP A 122 2.70 -19.26 -34.68
CA ASP A 122 3.36 -20.37 -35.42
C ASP A 122 4.22 -21.32 -34.57
N GLY A 123 4.05 -21.30 -33.24
CA GLY A 123 4.83 -22.12 -32.32
C GLY A 123 6.26 -21.63 -32.09
N ALA A 124 6.57 -20.39 -32.47
CA ALA A 124 7.88 -19.79 -32.25
C ALA A 124 8.27 -19.81 -30.76
N THR A 125 9.55 -19.97 -30.48
CA THR A 125 10.08 -19.91 -29.11
C THR A 125 10.52 -18.49 -28.76
N LEU A 126 10.75 -18.22 -27.48
CA LEU A 126 11.37 -16.97 -27.02
C LEU A 126 12.69 -16.71 -27.75
N GLN A 127 13.51 -17.74 -27.94
CA GLN A 127 14.77 -17.65 -28.69
C GLN A 127 14.59 -17.15 -30.13
N ASN A 128 13.44 -17.42 -30.75
CA ASN A 128 13.16 -16.98 -32.12
C ASN A 128 12.68 -15.53 -32.20
N VAL A 129 12.17 -14.95 -31.10
CA VAL A 129 11.45 -13.66 -31.10
C VAL A 129 12.14 -12.57 -30.29
N VAL A 130 13.13 -12.91 -29.46
CA VAL A 130 13.98 -11.95 -28.73
C VAL A 130 15.41 -11.95 -29.26
N SER A 131 16.20 -10.93 -28.93
CA SER A 131 17.62 -10.90 -29.31
C SER A 131 18.40 -12.04 -28.61
N PRO A 132 19.53 -12.50 -29.20
CA PRO A 132 20.36 -13.53 -28.58
C PRO A 132 20.84 -13.16 -27.16
N GLU A 133 21.19 -11.91 -26.94
CA GLU A 133 21.65 -11.38 -25.65
C GLU A 133 20.51 -11.45 -24.62
N LEU A 134 19.31 -11.06 -25.02
CA LEU A 134 18.13 -11.07 -24.17
C LEU A 134 17.70 -12.51 -23.83
N TYR A 135 17.82 -13.42 -24.79
CA TYR A 135 17.57 -14.85 -24.56
C TYR A 135 18.57 -15.46 -23.59
N ALA A 136 19.85 -15.10 -23.67
CA ALA A 136 20.87 -15.59 -22.74
C ALA A 136 20.56 -15.17 -21.30
N ARG A 137 20.14 -13.92 -21.08
CA ARG A 137 19.68 -13.42 -19.77
C ARG A 137 18.45 -14.16 -19.27
N TRP A 138 17.43 -14.29 -20.12
CA TRP A 138 16.24 -15.09 -19.83
C TRP A 138 16.59 -16.52 -19.41
N ALA A 139 17.47 -17.20 -20.16
CA ALA A 139 17.82 -18.60 -19.90
C ALA A 139 18.44 -18.79 -18.52
N SER A 140 19.32 -17.87 -18.11
CA SER A 140 19.92 -17.83 -16.77
C SER A 140 18.87 -17.65 -15.68
N LEU A 141 18.01 -16.64 -15.80
CA LEU A 141 16.96 -16.36 -14.80
C LEU A 141 15.92 -17.48 -14.72
N LYS A 142 15.49 -18.00 -15.87
CA LYS A 142 14.59 -19.14 -15.96
C LYS A 142 15.15 -20.37 -15.24
N ALA A 143 16.45 -20.66 -15.39
CA ALA A 143 17.06 -21.81 -14.72
C ALA A 143 16.96 -21.71 -13.19
N ILE A 144 17.06 -20.50 -12.65
CA ILE A 144 16.97 -20.22 -11.21
C ILE A 144 15.51 -20.31 -10.72
N TYR A 145 14.59 -19.60 -11.37
CA TYR A 145 13.23 -19.38 -10.82
C TYR A 145 12.15 -20.28 -11.43
N LEU A 146 12.32 -20.76 -12.66
CA LEU A 146 11.32 -21.57 -13.38
C LEU A 146 11.79 -23.01 -13.63
N GLY A 147 13.04 -23.32 -13.31
CA GLY A 147 13.67 -24.61 -13.52
C GLY A 147 13.46 -25.15 -14.94
N ARG A 148 12.93 -26.37 -15.04
CA ARG A 148 12.75 -27.10 -16.30
C ARG A 148 11.44 -26.80 -17.02
N ASN A 149 10.71 -25.75 -16.66
CA ASN A 149 9.44 -25.44 -17.31
C ASN A 149 9.67 -25.10 -18.80
N ARG A 150 9.41 -26.06 -19.69
CA ARG A 150 9.56 -25.89 -21.14
C ARG A 150 8.37 -25.18 -21.79
N SER A 151 7.25 -25.06 -21.07
CA SER A 151 6.04 -24.48 -21.65
C SER A 151 6.18 -22.97 -21.87
N VAL A 152 6.90 -22.27 -20.99
CA VAL A 152 7.15 -20.82 -21.05
C VAL A 152 8.00 -20.41 -22.26
N GLU A 153 8.81 -21.32 -22.81
CA GLU A 153 9.61 -21.04 -24.01
C GLU A 153 8.74 -20.75 -25.23
N ARG A 154 7.49 -21.21 -25.26
CA ARG A 154 6.54 -20.93 -26.36
C ARG A 154 5.59 -19.80 -26.02
N TRP A 155 5.73 -19.16 -24.86
CA TRP A 155 4.88 -18.05 -24.48
C TRP A 155 5.38 -16.77 -25.14
N ARG A 156 4.47 -15.81 -25.30
CA ARG A 156 4.86 -14.46 -25.71
C ARG A 156 5.75 -13.83 -24.64
N PRO A 157 6.74 -12.99 -25.00
CA PRO A 157 7.68 -12.39 -24.07
C PRO A 157 7.00 -11.81 -22.82
N VAL A 158 5.95 -11.00 -22.96
CA VAL A 158 5.24 -10.39 -21.80
C VAL A 158 4.76 -11.42 -20.77
N PHE A 159 4.12 -12.51 -21.20
CA PHE A 159 3.60 -13.54 -20.29
C PHE A 159 4.71 -14.39 -19.67
N ALA A 160 5.79 -14.61 -20.41
CA ALA A 160 6.96 -15.31 -19.90
C ALA A 160 7.66 -14.50 -18.81
N ALA A 161 7.84 -13.20 -19.04
CA ALA A 161 8.36 -12.24 -18.06
C ALA A 161 7.47 -12.16 -16.82
N GLU A 162 6.16 -12.01 -16.97
CA GLU A 162 5.21 -11.99 -15.85
C GLU A 162 5.29 -13.26 -14.99
N LYS A 163 5.37 -14.43 -15.63
CA LYS A 163 5.53 -15.70 -14.91
C LYS A 163 6.86 -15.80 -14.17
N LEU A 164 7.95 -15.38 -14.80
CA LEU A 164 9.27 -15.32 -14.16
C LEU A 164 9.24 -14.39 -12.95
N GLN A 165 8.65 -13.20 -13.11
CA GLN A 165 8.48 -12.20 -12.06
C GLN A 165 7.70 -12.76 -10.88
N SER A 166 6.56 -13.42 -11.11
CA SER A 166 5.77 -14.05 -10.06
C SER A 166 6.57 -15.10 -9.28
N GLU A 167 7.29 -15.97 -9.98
CA GLU A 167 8.05 -17.07 -9.33
C GLU A 167 9.32 -16.55 -8.64
N ALA A 168 9.95 -15.50 -9.18
CA ALA A 168 11.07 -14.83 -8.55
C ALA A 168 10.66 -14.13 -7.26
N ALA A 169 9.56 -13.37 -7.27
CA ALA A 169 8.98 -12.76 -6.08
C ALA A 169 8.63 -13.82 -5.02
N ASP A 170 7.97 -14.90 -5.45
CA ASP A 170 7.61 -16.03 -4.57
C ASP A 170 8.84 -16.66 -3.90
N SER A 171 9.95 -16.80 -4.63
CA SER A 171 11.19 -17.40 -4.11
C SER A 171 11.82 -16.63 -2.94
N VAL A 172 11.52 -15.33 -2.83
CA VAL A 172 11.97 -14.46 -1.74
C VAL A 172 10.83 -14.08 -0.77
N GLY A 173 9.71 -14.80 -0.83
CA GLY A 173 8.59 -14.63 0.09
C GLY A 173 7.68 -13.45 -0.21
N LEU A 174 7.76 -12.84 -1.39
CA LEU A 174 6.84 -11.81 -1.86
C LEU A 174 5.69 -12.42 -2.66
N LYS A 175 4.51 -11.81 -2.59
CA LYS A 175 3.29 -12.21 -3.29
C LYS A 175 2.67 -11.00 -3.96
N PHE A 176 2.25 -11.17 -5.21
CA PHE A 176 1.45 -10.17 -5.92
C PHE A 176 0.02 -10.18 -5.39
N GLY A 177 -0.56 -8.99 -5.28
CA GLY A 177 -1.88 -8.77 -4.68
C GLY A 177 -1.82 -7.82 -3.50
N SER A 178 -3.00 -7.36 -3.07
CA SER A 178 -3.16 -6.39 -2.01
C SER A 178 -4.02 -6.99 -0.89
N PRO A 179 -3.42 -7.42 0.23
CA PRO A 179 -4.16 -7.87 1.42
C PRO A 179 -5.13 -6.79 1.93
N ALA A 180 -4.74 -5.52 1.77
CA ALA A 180 -5.56 -4.36 2.10
C ALA A 180 -6.84 -4.29 1.23
N SER A 181 -6.72 -4.43 -0.09
CA SER A 181 -7.88 -4.49 -0.98
C SER A 181 -8.77 -5.70 -0.67
N ALA A 182 -8.18 -6.85 -0.37
CA ALA A 182 -8.92 -8.04 0.02
C ALA A 182 -9.72 -7.83 1.32
N LEU A 183 -9.15 -7.13 2.31
CA LEU A 183 -9.84 -6.76 3.54
C LEU A 183 -11.01 -5.80 3.27
N VAL A 184 -10.77 -4.74 2.49
CA VAL A 184 -11.83 -3.79 2.09
C VAL A 184 -12.99 -4.51 1.41
N HIS A 185 -12.71 -5.37 0.42
CA HIS A 185 -13.75 -6.10 -0.30
C HIS A 185 -14.50 -7.08 0.61
N LYS A 186 -13.80 -7.77 1.51
CA LYS A 186 -14.42 -8.67 2.50
C LYS A 186 -15.37 -7.91 3.43
N ILE A 187 -14.97 -6.77 3.97
CA ILE A 187 -15.82 -5.98 4.88
C ILE A 187 -16.99 -5.37 4.12
N ALA A 188 -16.76 -4.85 2.91
CA ALA A 188 -17.82 -4.31 2.06
C ALA A 188 -18.88 -5.38 1.74
N GLU A 189 -18.47 -6.62 1.45
CA GLU A 189 -19.39 -7.74 1.25
C GLU A 189 -20.16 -8.08 2.53
N GLN A 190 -19.48 -8.18 3.68
CA GLN A 190 -20.11 -8.49 4.98
C GLN A 190 -21.12 -7.45 5.44
N ARG A 191 -20.88 -6.17 5.10
CA ARG A 191 -21.74 -5.03 5.44
C ARG A 191 -22.72 -4.65 4.33
N GLU A 192 -22.69 -5.38 3.20
CA GLU A 192 -23.49 -5.07 2.00
C GLU A 192 -23.30 -3.63 1.49
N LEU A 193 -22.08 -3.08 1.64
CA LEU A 193 -21.75 -1.74 1.16
C LEU A 193 -21.74 -1.71 -0.37
N PRO A 194 -22.28 -0.64 -1.00
CA PRO A 194 -22.13 -0.43 -2.42
C PRO A 194 -20.65 -0.28 -2.79
N VAL A 195 -20.16 -1.18 -3.67
CA VAL A 195 -18.81 -1.11 -4.23
C VAL A 195 -18.89 -0.51 -5.63
N ILE A 196 -18.41 0.72 -5.75
CA ILE A 196 -18.33 1.46 -7.01
C ILE A 196 -17.05 1.06 -7.72
N LYS A 197 -17.21 0.53 -8.95
CA LYS A 197 -16.10 0.04 -9.76
C LYS A 197 -15.84 1.01 -10.92
N PRO A 198 -14.85 1.92 -10.80
CA PRO A 198 -14.51 2.88 -11.85
C PRO A 198 -13.77 2.18 -13.00
N ASN A 199 -14.53 1.43 -13.78
CA ASN A 199 -14.02 0.64 -14.89
C ASN A 199 -14.21 1.36 -16.22
N VAL A 200 -13.15 1.44 -17.01
CA VAL A 200 -13.25 1.75 -18.43
C VAL A 200 -13.82 0.51 -19.14
N ALA A 201 -15.02 0.65 -19.69
CA ALA A 201 -15.69 -0.43 -20.41
C ALA A 201 -15.11 -0.59 -21.82
N ILE A 202 -14.62 -1.78 -22.13
CA ILE A 202 -14.16 -2.16 -23.47
C ILE A 202 -15.11 -3.21 -24.01
N VAL A 203 -15.81 -2.87 -25.09
CA VAL A 203 -16.73 -3.81 -25.74
C VAL A 203 -16.03 -4.44 -26.94
N ILE A 204 -15.81 -5.75 -26.86
CA ILE A 204 -15.29 -6.55 -27.97
C ILE A 204 -16.49 -7.15 -28.72
N ASN A 205 -16.86 -6.52 -29.84
CA ASN A 205 -17.99 -6.94 -30.66
C ASN A 205 -17.76 -8.30 -31.34
N ASP A 206 -16.61 -8.48 -32.00
CA ASP A 206 -16.22 -9.77 -32.60
C ASP A 206 -15.02 -10.35 -31.86
N LEU A 207 -15.31 -11.20 -30.88
CA LEU A 207 -14.29 -11.86 -30.06
C LEU A 207 -13.39 -12.79 -30.88
N LYS A 208 -13.92 -13.46 -31.93
CA LYS A 208 -13.12 -14.39 -32.72
C LYS A 208 -12.11 -13.67 -33.60
N VAL A 209 -12.56 -12.61 -34.27
CA VAL A 209 -11.67 -11.76 -35.09
C VAL A 209 -10.63 -11.09 -34.20
N THR A 210 -11.04 -10.55 -33.05
CA THR A 210 -10.12 -9.88 -32.12
C THR A 210 -9.05 -10.84 -31.57
N ILE A 211 -9.43 -12.08 -31.18
CA ILE A 211 -8.46 -13.09 -30.75
C ILE A 211 -7.51 -13.47 -31.89
N ARG A 212 -8.01 -13.56 -33.13
CA ARG A 212 -7.18 -13.88 -34.30
C ARG A 212 -6.19 -12.76 -34.60
N GLU A 213 -6.64 -11.50 -34.59
CA GLU A 213 -5.80 -10.31 -34.76
C GLU A 213 -4.74 -10.23 -33.65
N PHE A 214 -5.16 -10.42 -32.39
CA PHE A 214 -4.22 -10.42 -31.26
C PHE A 214 -3.15 -11.51 -31.40
N LYS A 215 -3.54 -12.71 -31.86
CA LYS A 215 -2.59 -13.81 -32.13
C LYS A 215 -1.70 -13.56 -33.34
N ALA A 216 -2.18 -12.84 -34.35
CA ALA A 216 -1.42 -12.59 -35.58
C ALA A 216 -0.40 -11.45 -35.41
N ASN A 217 -0.67 -10.50 -34.51
CA ASN A 217 0.20 -9.34 -34.30
C ASN A 217 1.19 -9.60 -33.17
N ALA A 218 2.47 -9.34 -33.44
CA ALA A 218 3.45 -9.19 -32.37
C ALA A 218 3.09 -7.93 -31.57
N LEU A 219 3.02 -8.04 -30.24
CA LEU A 219 2.67 -6.92 -29.36
C LEU A 219 3.81 -5.92 -29.17
N GLY A 220 4.93 -6.05 -29.90
CA GLY A 220 6.14 -5.24 -29.66
C GLY A 220 6.66 -5.40 -28.22
N ASP A 221 6.44 -6.57 -27.61
CA ASP A 221 6.58 -6.78 -26.17
C ASP A 221 8.01 -7.13 -25.71
N THR A 222 9.00 -6.95 -26.58
CA THR A 222 10.42 -7.15 -26.26
C THR A 222 10.94 -6.12 -25.27
N ASP A 223 10.49 -4.87 -25.36
CA ASP A 223 10.95 -3.79 -24.47
C ASP A 223 10.44 -4.00 -23.05
N CYS A 224 9.18 -4.43 -22.90
CA CYS A 224 8.66 -4.84 -21.61
C CYS A 224 9.43 -6.04 -21.06
N PHE A 225 9.66 -7.07 -21.90
CA PHE A 225 10.43 -8.25 -21.48
C PHE A 225 11.80 -7.84 -20.94
N GLU A 226 12.54 -7.00 -21.67
CA GLU A 226 13.84 -6.50 -21.25
C GLU A 226 13.78 -5.69 -19.95
N ARG A 227 12.80 -4.79 -19.80
CA ARG A 227 12.60 -4.01 -18.56
C ARG A 227 12.32 -4.91 -17.36
N THR A 228 11.46 -5.92 -17.52
CA THR A 228 11.17 -6.87 -16.44
C THR A 228 12.42 -7.65 -16.06
N LEU A 229 13.22 -8.14 -17.02
CA LEU A 229 14.46 -8.85 -16.71
C LEU A 229 15.48 -7.96 -16.00
N ARG A 230 15.67 -6.70 -16.44
CA ARG A 230 16.59 -5.75 -15.79
C ARG A 230 16.22 -5.49 -14.32
N ARG A 231 14.95 -5.28 -14.06
CA ARG A 231 14.45 -4.89 -12.74
C ARG A 231 14.68 -5.94 -11.66
N PHE A 232 14.53 -7.22 -11.99
CA PHE A 232 14.74 -8.30 -11.03
C PHE A 232 16.22 -8.62 -10.81
N GLU A 233 17.10 -8.23 -11.73
CA GLU A 233 18.55 -8.30 -11.52
C GLU A 233 19.03 -7.25 -10.52
N SER A 234 18.31 -6.12 -10.34
CA SER A 234 18.76 -4.99 -9.53
C SER A 234 18.04 -4.78 -8.18
N ASP A 235 16.77 -5.18 -8.00
CA ASP A 235 15.94 -4.49 -6.98
C ASP A 235 15.03 -5.36 -6.09
N LEU A 236 15.42 -6.60 -5.77
CA LEU A 236 14.65 -7.41 -4.79
C LEU A 236 14.66 -6.80 -3.38
N ASP A 237 15.76 -6.17 -2.97
CA ASP A 237 15.87 -5.52 -1.66
C ASP A 237 15.05 -4.23 -1.60
N LEU A 238 14.97 -3.48 -2.70
CA LEU A 238 14.10 -2.30 -2.83
C LEU A 238 12.62 -2.67 -2.70
N LEU A 239 12.18 -3.78 -3.31
CA LEU A 239 10.81 -4.26 -3.16
C LEU A 239 10.49 -4.61 -1.70
N ARG A 240 11.45 -5.22 -0.98
CA ARG A 240 11.30 -5.52 0.45
C ARG A 240 11.22 -4.25 1.29
N ALA A 241 12.11 -3.29 1.05
CA ALA A 241 12.13 -2.01 1.76
C ALA A 241 10.80 -1.26 1.61
N ARG A 242 10.25 -1.19 0.39
CA ARG A 242 8.95 -0.57 0.13
C ARG A 242 7.80 -1.28 0.82
N ALA A 243 7.82 -2.60 0.83
CA ALA A 243 6.77 -3.35 1.50
C ALA A 243 6.75 -3.14 3.01
N ASN A 244 7.93 -3.06 3.63
CA ASN A 244 8.04 -2.73 5.05
C ASN A 244 7.56 -1.29 5.32
N ALA A 245 8.04 -0.32 4.53
CA ALA A 245 7.62 1.07 4.64
C ALA A 245 6.09 1.22 4.50
N TRP A 246 5.47 0.49 3.57
CA TRP A 246 4.01 0.46 3.42
C TRP A 246 3.29 -0.17 4.62
N ALA A 247 3.82 -1.27 5.17
CA ALA A 247 3.22 -1.95 6.31
C ALA A 247 3.28 -1.11 7.60
N GLU A 248 4.33 -0.29 7.73
CA GLU A 248 4.60 0.63 8.84
C GLU A 248 4.04 2.04 8.64
N GLY A 249 3.41 2.32 7.49
CA GLY A 249 2.91 3.66 7.20
C GLY A 249 3.99 4.73 6.98
N ASP A 250 5.24 4.36 6.69
CA ASP A 250 6.37 5.28 6.46
C ASP A 250 6.26 5.95 5.08
N VAL A 251 5.37 6.94 4.98
CA VAL A 251 5.12 7.70 3.75
C VAL A 251 6.37 8.46 3.27
N PRO A 252 7.17 9.11 4.13
CA PRO A 252 8.42 9.73 3.70
C PRO A 252 9.35 8.75 2.98
N LEU A 253 9.60 7.58 3.55
CA LEU A 253 10.42 6.55 2.89
C LEU A 253 9.76 6.05 1.61
N LEU A 254 8.43 5.88 1.58
CA LEU A 254 7.74 5.47 0.36
C LEU A 254 7.88 6.49 -0.78
N ARG A 255 7.90 7.80 -0.48
CA ARG A 255 8.18 8.86 -1.47
C ARG A 255 9.60 8.75 -2.02
N GLU A 256 10.59 8.54 -1.16
CA GLU A 256 11.99 8.35 -1.60
C GLU A 256 12.14 7.11 -2.50
N LEU A 257 11.38 6.05 -2.20
CA LEU A 257 11.41 4.79 -2.95
C LEU A 257 10.40 4.73 -4.12
N HIS A 258 9.73 5.85 -4.44
CA HIS A 258 8.58 5.88 -5.36
C HIS A 258 8.93 5.60 -6.83
N GLU A 259 10.10 6.03 -7.30
CA GLU A 259 10.57 5.94 -8.71
C GLU A 259 10.61 4.50 -9.28
N ALA A 260 10.46 3.50 -8.43
CA ALA A 260 10.36 2.10 -8.82
C ALA A 260 8.91 1.59 -8.84
N ASP A 261 8.00 2.07 -9.69
CA ASP A 261 6.63 1.48 -9.72
C ASP A 261 6.55 0.16 -10.54
N PRO A 262 6.15 -1.01 -9.98
CA PRO A 262 6.21 -2.31 -10.65
C PRO A 262 4.99 -2.71 -11.51
N GLU A 263 3.79 -2.15 -11.31
CA GLU A 263 2.58 -2.95 -11.59
C GLU A 263 1.82 -2.61 -12.90
N SER A 264 1.98 -1.43 -13.49
CA SER A 264 1.11 -1.00 -14.61
C SER A 264 1.82 -0.65 -15.91
N ALA A 265 3.06 -0.15 -15.87
CA ALA A 265 3.67 0.47 -17.03
C ALA A 265 3.86 -0.49 -18.22
N CYS A 266 4.14 -1.77 -17.98
CA CYS A 266 4.28 -2.73 -19.09
C CYS A 266 2.93 -3.17 -19.65
N LEU A 267 1.98 -3.60 -18.81
CA LEU A 267 0.72 -4.15 -19.32
C LEU A 267 -0.10 -3.06 -20.02
N ASP A 268 -0.16 -1.85 -19.46
CA ASP A 268 -0.84 -0.72 -20.09
C ASP A 268 -0.14 -0.31 -21.40
N ALA A 269 1.20 -0.33 -21.46
CA ALA A 269 1.94 -0.09 -22.70
C ALA A 269 1.70 -1.18 -23.76
N VAL A 270 1.66 -2.45 -23.35
CA VAL A 270 1.37 -3.59 -24.25
C VAL A 270 -0.06 -3.51 -24.78
N LEU A 271 -1.03 -3.18 -23.92
CA LEU A 271 -2.42 -2.96 -24.34
C LEU A 271 -2.55 -1.76 -25.29
N GLY A 272 -1.85 -0.66 -25.00
CA GLY A 272 -1.79 0.54 -25.84
C GLY A 272 -1.10 0.34 -27.19
N ALA A 273 -0.08 -0.53 -27.26
CA ALA A 273 0.63 -0.89 -28.50
C ALA A 273 -0.06 -1.99 -29.32
N SER A 274 -1.11 -2.63 -28.78
CA SER A 274 -1.77 -3.77 -29.41
C SER A 274 -2.87 -3.37 -30.41
N ALA A 275 -3.37 -4.35 -31.18
CA ALA A 275 -4.54 -4.19 -32.06
C ALA A 275 -5.83 -3.74 -31.34
N LEU A 276 -5.81 -3.66 -30.01
CA LEU A 276 -6.88 -3.12 -29.18
C LEU A 276 -6.86 -1.58 -29.10
N GLN A 277 -5.79 -0.90 -29.50
CA GLN A 277 -5.72 0.57 -29.55
C GLN A 277 -6.87 1.16 -30.37
N LYS A 278 -7.19 0.54 -31.52
CA LYS A 278 -8.31 0.92 -32.40
C LYS A 278 -9.71 0.71 -31.77
N ARG A 279 -9.77 0.17 -30.55
CA ARG A 279 -11.00 -0.21 -29.84
C ARG A 279 -11.15 0.56 -28.52
N GLY A 280 -10.57 1.76 -28.43
CA GLY A 280 -10.74 2.69 -27.31
C GLY A 280 -9.69 2.56 -26.20
N LEU A 281 -8.59 1.83 -26.46
CA LEU A 281 -7.44 1.70 -25.55
C LEU A 281 -6.32 2.71 -25.80
N ASP A 282 -6.51 3.63 -26.74
CA ASP A 282 -5.77 4.87 -26.78
C ASP A 282 -5.93 5.61 -25.44
N ASP A 283 -4.83 6.12 -24.89
CA ASP A 283 -4.83 6.92 -23.66
C ASP A 283 -5.55 6.27 -22.46
N LEU A 284 -5.40 4.95 -22.33
CA LEU A 284 -6.01 4.18 -21.25
C LEU A 284 -5.67 4.68 -19.84
N PRO A 285 -4.43 5.12 -19.53
CA PRO A 285 -4.10 5.66 -18.22
C PRO A 285 -4.98 6.87 -17.87
N GLU A 286 -5.16 7.80 -18.80
CA GLU A 286 -5.98 9.00 -18.57
C GLU A 286 -7.46 8.65 -18.45
N LYS A 287 -7.98 7.75 -19.29
CA LYS A 287 -9.38 7.29 -19.17
C LYS A 287 -9.66 6.61 -17.83
N LYS A 288 -8.71 5.81 -17.32
CA LYS A 288 -8.77 5.20 -15.99
C LYS A 288 -8.77 6.26 -14.89
N ARG A 289 -7.91 7.27 -15.02
CA ARG A 289 -7.84 8.41 -14.10
C ARG A 289 -9.15 9.18 -14.05
N GLN A 290 -9.69 9.58 -15.20
CA GLN A 290 -10.97 10.28 -15.31
C GLN A 290 -12.14 9.46 -14.77
N ALA A 291 -12.20 8.16 -15.06
CA ALA A 291 -13.26 7.28 -14.56
C ALA A 291 -13.28 7.19 -13.02
N TRP A 292 -12.11 7.15 -12.40
CA TRP A 292 -12.00 7.12 -10.94
C TRP A 292 -12.28 8.48 -10.32
N LEU A 293 -11.79 9.59 -10.89
CA LEU A 293 -12.11 10.93 -10.41
C LEU A 293 -13.62 11.22 -10.47
N ALA A 294 -14.29 10.81 -11.56
CA ALA A 294 -15.75 10.93 -11.66
C ALA A 294 -16.49 10.07 -10.63
N ALA A 295 -15.95 8.90 -10.27
CA ALA A 295 -16.50 8.08 -9.19
C ALA A 295 -16.32 8.76 -7.81
N VAL A 296 -15.19 9.44 -7.58
CA VAL A 296 -14.97 10.23 -6.36
C VAL A 296 -15.96 11.38 -6.26
N ASP A 297 -16.14 12.17 -7.32
CA ASP A 297 -17.11 13.27 -7.31
C ASP A 297 -18.50 12.77 -6.92
N LYS A 298 -18.95 11.70 -7.57
CA LYS A 298 -20.26 11.10 -7.32
C LYS A 298 -20.40 10.62 -5.88
N VAL A 299 -19.39 9.95 -5.35
CA VAL A 299 -19.42 9.44 -3.99
C VAL A 299 -19.44 10.54 -2.96
N LEU A 300 -18.63 11.58 -3.15
CA LEU A 300 -18.61 12.74 -2.26
C LEU A 300 -19.89 13.59 -2.37
N ASP A 301 -20.69 13.44 -3.43
CA ASP A 301 -22.02 14.04 -3.53
C ASP A 301 -23.11 13.20 -2.84
N GLU A 302 -22.99 11.88 -2.84
CA GLU A 302 -24.04 10.95 -2.41
C GLU A 302 -23.85 10.41 -0.98
N HIS A 303 -22.60 10.37 -0.48
CA HIS A 303 -22.24 9.67 0.74
C HIS A 303 -21.39 10.55 1.66
N ARG A 304 -21.71 10.54 2.96
CA ARG A 304 -21.00 11.37 3.94
C ARG A 304 -19.61 10.83 4.27
N ILE A 305 -19.49 9.51 4.41
CA ILE A 305 -18.22 8.84 4.69
C ILE A 305 -18.04 7.71 3.68
N SER A 306 -16.90 7.71 2.99
CA SER A 306 -16.59 6.68 2.00
C SER A 306 -15.13 6.26 2.09
N VAL A 307 -14.84 5.06 1.56
CA VAL A 307 -13.47 4.53 1.49
C VAL A 307 -13.08 4.26 0.04
N GLY A 308 -11.93 4.74 -0.39
CA GLY A 308 -11.40 4.58 -1.74
C GLY A 308 -10.11 3.76 -1.76
N LEU A 309 -9.85 3.10 -2.89
CA LEU A 309 -8.61 2.39 -3.15
C LEU A 309 -7.86 3.01 -4.33
N LEU A 310 -6.57 3.27 -4.16
CA LEU A 310 -5.64 3.61 -5.24
C LEU A 310 -4.30 2.88 -5.08
N PRO A 311 -3.54 2.60 -6.14
CA PRO A 311 -2.14 2.22 -6.01
C PRO A 311 -1.38 3.33 -5.27
N ILE A 312 -0.56 2.99 -4.28
CA ILE A 312 0.20 4.00 -3.53
C ILE A 312 1.12 4.80 -4.45
N SER A 313 1.64 4.18 -5.50
CA SER A 313 2.41 4.89 -6.52
C SER A 313 1.64 6.04 -7.20
N GLU A 314 0.32 5.93 -7.36
CA GLU A 314 -0.49 7.02 -7.92
C GLU A 314 -0.76 8.14 -6.92
N LEU A 315 -0.75 7.82 -5.62
CA LEU A 315 -0.90 8.79 -4.53
C LEU A 315 0.36 9.60 -4.27
N LEU A 316 1.54 9.01 -4.53
CA LEU A 316 2.83 9.64 -4.31
C LEU A 316 3.30 10.54 -5.47
N LYS A 317 2.60 10.52 -6.62
CA LYS A 317 2.94 11.38 -7.76
C LYS A 317 2.60 12.85 -7.47
N PRO A 318 3.51 13.79 -7.76
CA PRO A 318 3.25 15.21 -7.56
C PRO A 318 2.10 15.73 -8.46
N ASP A 319 1.97 15.20 -9.67
CA ASP A 319 0.91 15.48 -10.66
C ASP A 319 -0.10 14.32 -10.78
N GLY A 320 -0.35 13.66 -9.64
CA GLY A 320 -1.20 12.48 -9.51
C GLY A 320 -2.68 12.78 -9.31
N TYR A 321 -3.39 11.73 -8.89
CA TYR A 321 -4.81 11.78 -8.56
C TYR A 321 -5.13 12.79 -7.45
N LEU A 322 -4.25 12.90 -6.45
CA LEU A 322 -4.43 13.84 -5.34
C LEU A 322 -4.38 15.30 -5.80
N SER A 323 -3.46 15.63 -6.71
CA SER A 323 -3.40 16.96 -7.34
C SER A 323 -4.68 17.26 -8.13
N ASP A 324 -5.22 16.27 -8.87
CA ASP A 324 -6.48 16.45 -9.59
C ASP A 324 -7.68 16.68 -8.66
N LEU A 325 -7.69 16.06 -7.49
CA LEU A 325 -8.71 16.28 -6.45
C LEU A 325 -8.57 17.67 -5.82
N ALA A 326 -7.35 18.10 -5.50
CA ALA A 326 -7.08 19.46 -4.99
C ALA A 326 -7.51 20.54 -6.01
N ASN A 327 -7.23 20.33 -7.30
CA ASN A 327 -7.64 21.23 -8.38
C ASN A 327 -9.16 21.33 -8.55
N ARG A 328 -9.92 20.35 -8.07
CA ARG A 328 -11.40 20.37 -8.03
C ARG A 328 -11.94 21.14 -6.83
N GLY A 329 -11.08 21.63 -5.95
CA GLY A 329 -11.43 22.37 -4.74
C GLY A 329 -11.67 21.49 -3.51
N TYR A 330 -11.26 20.22 -3.55
CA TYR A 330 -11.29 19.34 -2.38
C TYR A 330 -10.07 19.59 -1.49
N VAL A 331 -10.24 19.49 -0.18
CA VAL A 331 -9.12 19.51 0.77
C VAL A 331 -8.51 18.12 0.79
N VAL A 332 -7.20 18.03 0.58
CA VAL A 332 -6.47 16.75 0.57
C VAL A 332 -5.43 16.80 1.67
N THR A 333 -5.48 15.86 2.60
CA THR A 333 -4.52 15.71 3.69
C THR A 333 -3.82 14.37 3.59
N ALA A 334 -2.50 14.37 3.63
CA ALA A 334 -1.70 13.16 3.69
C ALA A 334 -1.68 12.59 5.12
N PRO A 335 -1.55 11.27 5.30
CA PRO A 335 -1.61 10.67 6.64
C PRO A 335 -0.42 11.08 7.54
N ASP A 336 0.68 11.57 6.97
CA ASP A 336 1.81 12.12 7.72
C ASP A 336 1.68 13.63 8.02
N GLU A 337 0.59 14.27 7.58
CA GLU A 337 0.26 15.67 7.90
C GLU A 337 -0.71 15.75 9.09
N ASP A 338 -1.63 14.79 9.21
CA ASP A 338 -2.62 14.71 10.30
C ASP A 338 -1.95 14.57 11.70
N GLU A 339 -0.77 13.94 11.79
CA GLU A 339 -0.05 13.76 13.06
C GLU A 339 0.60 15.06 13.58
N SER A 340 0.76 16.08 12.73
CA SER A 340 1.42 17.33 13.11
C SER A 340 0.49 18.36 13.78
N GLU A 341 -0.83 18.19 13.66
CA GLU A 341 -1.80 19.09 14.27
C GLU A 341 -1.98 18.81 15.78
N ASP A 342 -1.89 17.54 16.21
CA ASP A 342 -1.97 17.14 17.63
C ASP A 342 -0.76 17.61 18.48
N GLU A 343 0.36 17.97 17.87
CA GLU A 343 1.51 18.57 18.57
C GLU A 343 1.34 20.08 18.82
N SER A 344 0.47 20.76 18.08
CA SER A 344 0.37 22.22 18.08
C SER A 344 -0.58 22.82 19.12
N ASP A 345 -1.47 22.01 19.71
CA ASP A 345 -2.50 22.46 20.66
C ASP A 345 -2.08 22.43 22.15
N VAL A 346 -0.80 22.19 22.46
CA VAL A 346 -0.27 22.40 23.82
C VAL A 346 0.14 23.87 23.99
N GLU A 347 -0.83 24.78 23.84
CA GLU A 347 -0.66 26.17 24.23
C GLU A 347 -0.64 26.28 25.76
N LEU A 348 0.52 26.66 26.29
CA LEU A 348 0.79 26.90 27.71
C LEU A 348 -0.24 27.84 28.34
N ALA A 349 -1.08 27.30 29.23
CA ALA A 349 -1.96 28.12 30.05
C ALA A 349 -1.15 29.14 30.89
N PRO A 350 -1.54 30.43 30.92
CA PRO A 350 -0.84 31.44 31.70
C PRO A 350 -1.06 31.19 33.20
N THR A 351 0.04 31.15 33.94
CA THR A 351 0.07 31.02 35.39
C THR A 351 -0.54 32.26 36.03
N LEU A 352 -1.61 32.07 36.81
CA LEU A 352 -2.23 33.10 37.63
C LEU A 352 -1.26 33.55 38.74
N ASP A 353 -0.80 34.79 38.66
CA ASP A 353 -0.11 35.50 39.74
C ASP A 353 -1.10 35.78 40.88
N GLN A 354 -0.99 35.02 41.97
CA GLN A 354 -1.58 35.37 43.27
C GLN A 354 -0.49 36.00 44.14
N SER A 355 -0.27 37.29 43.95
CA SER A 355 0.53 38.11 44.86
C SER A 355 -0.22 38.35 46.18
N ALA A 356 0.46 37.98 47.25
CA ALA A 356 0.00 37.89 48.63
C ALA A 356 -0.42 39.23 49.26
N SER A 357 -1.50 39.19 50.05
CA SER A 357 -1.79 40.17 51.09
C SER A 357 -1.45 39.57 52.45
N THR A 358 -0.48 40.16 53.17
CA THR A 358 -0.44 40.40 54.63
C THR A 358 0.96 40.95 55.00
N PRO A 359 1.03 41.98 55.86
CA PRO A 359 1.93 41.87 56.99
C PRO A 359 1.20 42.05 58.32
N ALA A 360 1.64 41.25 59.29
CA ALA A 360 1.21 41.26 60.67
C ALA A 360 1.98 42.33 61.47
N GLY A 361 1.26 43.09 62.30
CA GLY A 361 1.48 43.15 63.76
C GLY A 361 2.53 44.10 64.36
N PHE A 362 2.07 44.77 65.44
CA PHE A 362 2.78 45.32 66.62
C PHE A 362 3.56 46.64 66.48
N GLU A 363 2.97 47.74 66.96
CA GLU A 363 3.05 48.26 68.35
C GLU A 363 1.79 49.07 68.72
#